data_AF-S6HWS0-F1
#
_entry.id   AF-S6HWS0-F1
#
_cell.length_a   1.000
_cell.length_b   1.000
_cell.length_c   1.000
_cell.angle_alpha   90.00
_cell.angle_beta   90.00
_cell.angle_gamma   90.00
#
_symmetry.space_group_name_H-M   'P 1'
#
loop_
_entity.id
_entity.type
_entity.pdbx_description
1 polymer ?
#
loop_
_entity_poly.entity_id
_entity_poly.type
_entity_poly.pdbx_seq_one_letter_code
_entity_poly.pdbx_strand_id
1 'polypeptide(L)'
;MKLLFDELDLAPLHAMQLPEPNHPRLVQACRLLIESPHLELLKCALLLAVNPKTLRRWFIDDTGMTFGKWRRQAGLQLALEYLARGDSVLDVALATGYANHSAFSAMFCTRLCVSPLEFVMARRR
;
A
#
# COMPACT_ATOMS: atom_id res chain seq x y z
N MET A 1 23.71 -14.46 -21.07
CA MET A 1 22.72 -13.65 -21.81
C MET A 1 21.32 -14.10 -21.42
N LYS A 2 20.66 -13.34 -20.52
CA LYS A 2 19.19 -13.13 -20.44
C LYS A 2 18.92 -12.19 -19.26
N LEU A 3 18.99 -10.89 -19.55
CA LEU A 3 18.40 -9.83 -18.76
C LEU A 3 16.90 -9.86 -19.08
N LEU A 4 16.08 -10.43 -18.19
CA LEU A 4 14.62 -10.57 -18.37
C LEU A 4 13.86 -10.16 -17.11
N PHE A 5 14.54 -9.46 -16.18
CA PHE A 5 13.93 -8.76 -15.05
C PHE A 5 13.74 -7.26 -15.32
N ASP A 6 14.25 -6.75 -16.45
CA ASP A 6 14.21 -5.35 -16.85
C ASP A 6 12.85 -4.91 -17.42
N GLU A 7 11.99 -5.86 -17.81
CA GLU A 7 10.69 -5.60 -18.45
C GLU A 7 9.49 -5.73 -17.51
N LEU A 8 9.69 -6.08 -16.24
CA LEU A 8 8.73 -5.64 -15.23
C LEU A 8 9.01 -4.16 -15.07
N ASP A 9 8.21 -3.32 -15.71
CA ASP A 9 8.29 -1.87 -15.55
C ASP A 9 8.24 -1.57 -14.04
N LEU A 10 9.41 -1.41 -13.40
CA LEU A 10 9.52 -1.09 -11.98
C LEU A 10 9.23 0.41 -11.78
N ALA A 11 8.94 1.16 -12.84
CA ALA A 11 8.54 2.56 -12.77
C ALA A 11 7.33 2.77 -11.84
N PRO A 12 6.24 1.97 -11.90
CA PRO A 12 5.18 2.02 -10.89
C PRO A 12 5.67 1.73 -9.46
N LEU A 13 6.67 0.86 -9.26
CA LEU A 13 7.23 0.60 -7.93
C LEU A 13 8.08 1.78 -7.41
N HIS A 14 8.86 2.43 -8.28
CA HIS A 14 9.59 3.64 -7.94
C HIS A 14 8.67 4.84 -7.69
N ALA A 15 7.58 4.97 -8.44
CA ALA A 15 6.54 5.96 -8.21
C ALA A 15 5.70 5.70 -6.95
N MET A 16 5.88 4.52 -6.33
CA MET A 16 5.18 4.11 -5.10
C MET A 16 5.91 4.45 -3.82
N GLN A 17 7.05 5.13 -3.83
CA GLN A 17 7.70 5.56 -2.58
C GLN A 17 6.72 6.37 -1.72
N LEU A 18 6.51 5.92 -0.48
CA LEU A 18 5.72 6.65 0.49
C LEU A 18 6.58 7.82 0.99
N PRO A 19 6.12 9.08 0.86
CA PRO A 19 6.84 10.20 1.43
C PRO A 19 6.93 10.03 2.95
N GLU A 20 8.13 10.24 3.50
CA GLU A 20 8.37 10.13 4.93
C GLU A 20 7.73 11.32 5.65
N PRO A 21 6.81 11.06 6.60
CA PRO A 21 6.16 12.14 7.31
C PRO A 21 7.10 12.77 8.35
N ASN A 22 7.17 14.09 8.40
CA ASN A 22 8.01 14.82 9.35
C ASN A 22 7.30 15.06 10.70
N HIS A 23 5.97 15.11 10.69
CA HIS A 23 5.19 15.40 11.89
C HIS A 23 5.02 14.15 12.79
N PRO A 24 5.36 14.18 14.10
CA PRO A 24 5.33 12.99 14.97
C PRO A 24 3.99 12.25 15.02
N ARG A 25 2.86 12.99 15.05
CA ARG A 25 1.53 12.37 15.00
C ARG A 25 1.19 11.78 13.63
N LEU A 26 1.77 12.32 12.56
CA LEU A 26 1.58 11.79 11.21
C LEU A 26 2.42 10.53 11.01
N VAL A 27 3.64 10.46 11.56
CA VAL A 27 4.42 9.23 11.68
C VAL A 27 3.61 8.14 12.38
N GLN A 28 2.96 8.46 13.51
CA GLN A 28 2.10 7.52 14.21
C GLN A 28 0.88 7.10 13.39
N ALA A 29 0.25 8.04 12.66
CA ALA A 29 -0.84 7.72 11.73
C ALA A 29 -0.39 6.75 10.64
N CYS A 30 0.78 6.99 10.04
CA CYS A 30 1.36 6.14 9.00
C CYS A 30 1.64 4.72 9.53
N ARG A 31 2.18 4.58 10.75
CA ARG A 31 2.37 3.26 11.38
C ARG A 31 1.04 2.53 11.57
N LEU A 32 0.03 3.20 12.14
CA LEU A 32 -1.30 2.60 12.32
C LEU A 32 -1.92 2.14 11.00
N LEU A 33 -1.66 2.85 9.90
CA LEU A 33 -2.14 2.47 8.57
C LEU A 33 -1.37 1.32 7.94
N ILE A 34 -0.08 1.15 8.26
CA ILE A 34 0.71 -0.01 7.85
C ILE A 34 0.26 -1.25 8.62
N GLU A 35 0.07 -1.12 9.93
CA GLU A 35 -0.43 -2.20 10.79
C GLU A 35 -1.89 -2.56 10.52
N SER A 36 -2.69 -1.58 10.09
CA SER A 36 -4.11 -1.75 9.76
C SER A 36 -4.47 -1.02 8.46
N PRO A 37 -4.23 -1.64 7.29
CA PRO A 37 -4.49 -1.02 5.98
C PRO A 37 -5.96 -0.65 5.71
N HIS A 38 -6.89 -1.22 6.48
CA HIS A 38 -8.32 -0.94 6.41
C HIS A 38 -8.76 0.21 7.33
N LEU A 39 -7.86 0.74 8.18
CA LEU A 39 -8.18 1.78 9.15
C LEU A 39 -8.77 3.03 8.48
N GLU A 40 -9.95 3.42 8.91
CA GLU A 40 -10.66 4.59 8.39
C GLU A 40 -10.14 5.90 9.02
N LEU A 41 -10.30 7.01 8.29
CA LEU A 41 -9.84 8.33 8.73
C LEU A 41 -10.39 8.72 10.11
N LEU A 42 -11.70 8.52 10.34
CA LEU A 42 -12.34 8.87 11.60
C LEU A 42 -11.77 8.05 12.77
N LYS A 43 -11.57 6.75 12.57
CA LYS A 43 -11.01 5.86 13.58
C LYS A 43 -9.53 6.17 13.85
N CYS A 44 -8.74 6.43 12.81
CA CYS A 44 -7.35 6.86 12.94
C CYS A 44 -7.24 8.18 13.73
N ALA A 45 -8.08 9.16 13.40
CA ALA A 45 -8.12 10.44 14.09
C ALA A 45 -8.50 10.28 15.58
N LEU A 46 -9.45 9.39 15.87
CA LEU A 46 -9.85 9.05 17.25
C LEU A 46 -8.69 8.43 18.04
N LEU A 47 -7.98 7.44 17.45
CA LEU A 47 -6.83 6.78 18.09
C LEU A 47 -5.68 7.76 18.39
N LEU A 48 -5.53 8.79 17.58
CA LEU A 48 -4.49 9.82 17.73
C LEU A 48 -4.94 11.03 18.55
N ALA A 49 -6.19 11.03 19.05
CA ALA A 49 -6.81 12.17 19.74
C ALA A 49 -6.72 13.49 18.94
N VAL A 50 -6.98 13.44 17.64
CA VAL A 50 -6.98 14.62 16.75
C VAL A 50 -8.30 14.76 15.99
N ASN A 51 -8.59 15.96 15.52
CA ASN A 51 -9.73 16.19 14.64
C ASN A 51 -9.48 15.55 13.25
N PRO A 52 -10.46 14.84 12.66
CA PRO A 52 -10.33 14.28 11.31
C PRO A 52 -9.97 15.29 10.22
N LYS A 53 -10.42 16.55 10.33
CA LYS A 53 -10.05 17.63 9.42
C LYS A 53 -8.56 17.97 9.52
N THR A 54 -8.04 18.03 10.75
CA THR A 54 -6.61 18.27 11.01
C THR A 54 -5.76 17.13 10.45
N LEU A 55 -6.15 15.88 10.70
CA LEU A 55 -5.43 14.72 10.18
C LEU A 55 -5.41 14.72 8.64
N ARG A 56 -6.55 14.97 7.99
CA ARG A 56 -6.62 15.08 6.52
C ARG A 56 -5.68 16.17 5.99
N ARG A 57 -5.65 17.33 6.65
CA ARG A 57 -4.80 18.45 6.25
C ARG A 57 -3.32 18.10 6.38
N TRP A 58 -2.90 17.48 7.49
CA TRP A 58 -1.51 17.04 7.67
C TRP A 58 -1.05 16.05 6.60
N PHE A 59 -1.90 15.11 6.20
CA PHE A 59 -1.55 14.22 5.08
C PHE A 59 -1.27 15.01 3.80
N ILE A 60 -2.12 15.98 3.43
CA ILE A 60 -1.90 16.77 2.21
C ILE A 60 -0.67 17.67 2.35
N ASP A 61 -0.54 18.39 3.46
CA ASP A 61 0.52 19.38 3.67
C ASP A 61 1.91 18.73 3.75
N ASP A 62 2.02 17.54 4.36
CA ASP A 62 3.30 16.90 4.64
C ASP A 62 3.67 15.84 3.59
N THR A 63 2.68 15.11 3.04
CA THR A 63 2.91 14.02 2.07
C THR A 63 2.52 14.38 0.63
N GLY A 64 1.83 15.50 0.41
CA GLY A 64 1.24 15.83 -0.89
C GLY A 64 0.09 14.90 -1.31
N MET A 65 -0.37 14.03 -0.41
CA MET A 65 -1.38 13.01 -0.70
C MET A 65 -2.55 13.06 0.28
N THR A 66 -3.73 12.66 -0.18
CA THR A 66 -4.85 12.44 0.73
C THR A 66 -4.64 11.17 1.55
N PHE A 67 -5.20 11.12 2.76
CA PHE A 67 -5.21 9.93 3.62
C PHE A 67 -5.55 8.63 2.86
N GLY A 68 -6.61 8.65 2.05
CA GLY A 68 -7.03 7.47 1.29
C GLY A 68 -6.07 7.10 0.15
N LYS A 69 -5.39 8.07 -0.48
CA LYS A 69 -4.36 7.80 -1.48
C LYS A 69 -3.14 7.16 -0.81
N TRP A 70 -2.64 7.77 0.27
CA TRP A 70 -1.51 7.27 1.05
C TRP A 70 -1.78 5.85 1.58
N ARG A 71 -2.92 5.62 2.24
CA ARG A 71 -3.33 4.31 2.78
C ARG A 71 -3.34 3.22 1.70
N ARG A 72 -3.91 3.52 0.52
CA ARG A 72 -3.95 2.55 -0.58
C ARG A 72 -2.55 2.27 -1.14
N GLN A 73 -1.66 3.25 -1.17
CA GLN A 73 -0.29 3.06 -1.65
C GLN A 73 0.51 2.21 -0.66
N ALA A 74 0.36 2.46 0.64
CA ALA A 74 0.97 1.64 1.69
C ALA A 74 0.47 0.19 1.67
N GLY A 75 -0.85 -0.01 1.52
CA GLY A 75 -1.41 -1.36 1.39
C GLY A 75 -0.87 -2.12 0.17
N LEU A 76 -0.57 -1.42 -0.94
CA LEU A 76 0.00 -2.05 -2.11
C LEU A 76 1.49 -2.40 -1.94
N GLN A 77 2.29 -1.53 -1.31
CA GLN A 77 3.67 -1.86 -0.94
C GLN A 77 3.73 -3.11 -0.06
N LEU A 78 2.89 -3.14 0.98
CA LEU A 78 2.80 -4.28 1.88
C LEU A 78 2.40 -5.57 1.13
N ALA A 79 1.48 -5.46 0.18
CA ALA A 79 1.09 -6.57 -0.66
C ALA A 79 2.27 -7.11 -1.49
N LEU A 80 3.05 -6.22 -2.08
CA LEU A 80 4.22 -6.58 -2.87
C LEU A 80 5.30 -7.24 -2.02
N GLU A 81 5.51 -6.78 -0.79
CA GLU A 81 6.43 -7.41 0.16
C GLU A 81 6.01 -8.83 0.51
N TYR A 82 4.73 -9.06 0.81
CA TYR A 82 4.22 -10.40 1.12
C TYR A 82 4.30 -11.34 -0.10
N LEU A 83 3.88 -10.87 -1.27
CA LEU A 83 4.02 -11.65 -2.51
C LEU A 83 5.49 -11.97 -2.82
N ALA A 84 6.41 -11.04 -2.53
CA ALA A 84 7.85 -11.26 -2.70
C ALA A 84 8.43 -12.29 -1.74
N ARG A 85 7.88 -12.40 -0.53
CA ARG A 85 8.24 -13.44 0.46
C ARG A 85 7.68 -14.82 0.10
N GLY A 86 6.76 -14.88 -0.88
CA GLY A 86 6.17 -16.11 -1.38
C GLY A 86 4.81 -16.45 -0.78
N ASP A 87 4.21 -15.53 -0.01
CA ASP A 87 2.87 -15.70 0.56
C ASP A 87 1.82 -15.92 -0.53
N SER A 88 0.76 -16.67 -0.20
CA SER A 88 -0.30 -16.92 -1.17
C SER A 88 -1.09 -15.64 -1.46
N VAL A 89 -1.56 -15.46 -2.69
CA VAL A 89 -2.30 -14.25 -3.07
C VAL A 89 -3.57 -14.07 -2.21
N LEU A 90 -4.16 -15.18 -1.73
CA LEU A 90 -5.29 -15.13 -0.81
C LEU A 90 -4.90 -14.56 0.55
N ASP A 91 -3.78 -15.01 1.12
CA ASP A 91 -3.28 -14.50 2.41
C ASP A 91 -2.94 -13.02 2.32
N VAL A 92 -2.32 -12.60 1.21
CA VAL A 92 -2.01 -11.19 0.95
C VAL A 92 -3.28 -10.35 0.82
N ALA A 93 -4.31 -10.85 0.13
CA ALA A 93 -5.59 -10.16 0.02
C ALA A 93 -6.22 -9.94 1.40
N LEU A 94 -6.22 -10.95 2.27
CA LEU A 94 -6.76 -10.87 3.63
C LEU A 94 -5.93 -9.91 4.50
N ALA A 95 -4.60 -10.00 4.45
CA ALA A 95 -3.69 -9.15 5.21
C ALA A 95 -3.78 -7.67 4.84
N THR A 96 -4.12 -7.37 3.58
CA THR A 96 -4.27 -5.99 3.07
C THR A 96 -5.70 -5.45 3.19
N GLY A 97 -6.62 -6.23 3.75
CA GLY A 97 -7.98 -5.82 4.08
C GLY A 97 -9.02 -6.03 2.96
N TYR A 98 -8.73 -6.89 1.99
CA TYR A 98 -9.70 -7.31 0.97
C TYR A 98 -10.46 -8.56 1.41
N ALA A 99 -11.77 -8.57 1.15
CA ALA A 99 -12.63 -9.71 1.49
C ALA A 99 -12.36 -10.96 0.65
N ASN A 100 -11.77 -10.82 -0.55
CA ASN A 100 -11.45 -11.94 -1.43
C ASN A 100 -10.32 -11.61 -2.42
N HIS A 101 -9.72 -12.68 -2.97
CA HIS A 101 -8.66 -12.64 -3.97
C HIS A 101 -9.04 -11.86 -5.24
N SER A 102 -10.29 -11.94 -5.70
CA SER A 102 -10.73 -11.30 -6.94
C SER A 102 -10.74 -9.77 -6.82
N ALA A 103 -11.23 -9.22 -5.70
CA ALA A 103 -11.21 -7.79 -5.42
C ALA A 103 -9.79 -7.25 -5.28
N PHE A 104 -8.91 -8.03 -4.64
CA PHE A 104 -7.49 -7.72 -4.56
C PHE A 104 -6.82 -7.72 -5.94
N SER A 105 -7.05 -8.77 -6.75
CA SER A 105 -6.48 -8.90 -8.09
C SER A 105 -6.93 -7.78 -9.01
N ALA A 106 -8.21 -7.40 -8.97
CA ALA A 106 -8.71 -6.27 -9.75
C ALA A 106 -8.01 -4.96 -9.37
N MET A 107 -7.81 -4.69 -8.08
CA MET A 107 -7.07 -3.52 -7.61
C MET A 107 -5.60 -3.56 -8.04
N PHE A 108 -4.96 -4.73 -7.90
CA PHE A 108 -3.55 -4.95 -8.23
C PHE A 108 -3.30 -4.74 -9.73
N CYS A 109 -4.12 -5.34 -10.60
CA CYS A 109 -4.04 -5.15 -12.06
C CYS A 109 -4.30 -3.69 -12.47
N THR A 110 -5.25 -3.00 -11.83
CA THR A 110 -5.53 -1.59 -12.13
C THR A 110 -4.31 -0.69 -11.86
N ARG A 111 -3.43 -1.08 -10.92
CA ARG A 111 -2.31 -0.25 -10.48
C ARG A 111 -0.96 -0.65 -11.05
N LEU A 112 -0.75 -1.94 -11.28
CA LEU A 112 0.53 -2.50 -11.71
C LEU A 112 0.47 -3.06 -13.12
N CYS A 113 -0.71 -3.05 -13.77
CA CYS A 113 -0.94 -3.59 -15.11
C CYS A 113 -0.60 -5.07 -15.29
N VAL A 114 -0.30 -5.79 -14.20
CA VAL A 114 0.00 -7.22 -14.15
C VAL A 114 -0.81 -7.87 -13.04
N SER A 115 -1.11 -9.16 -13.14
CA SER A 115 -1.80 -9.90 -12.08
C SER A 115 -0.86 -10.27 -10.93
N PRO A 116 -1.39 -10.49 -9.70
CA PRO A 116 -0.57 -10.93 -8.58
C PRO A 116 0.17 -12.25 -8.85
N LEU A 117 -0.46 -13.18 -9.59
CA LEU A 117 0.13 -14.47 -9.92
C LEU A 117 1.32 -14.31 -10.88
N GLU A 118 1.18 -13.48 -11.92
CA GLU A 118 2.27 -13.16 -12.85
C GLU A 118 3.44 -12.51 -12.11
N PHE A 119 3.16 -11.59 -11.19
CA PHE A 119 4.18 -10.96 -10.35
C PHE A 119 4.96 -11.99 -9.51
N VAL A 120 4.26 -12.94 -8.87
CA VAL A 120 4.91 -14.01 -8.08
C VAL A 120 5.72 -14.95 -8.97
N MET A 121 5.21 -15.34 -10.14
CA MET A 121 5.93 -16.20 -11.07
C MET A 121 7.20 -15.55 -11.61
N ALA A 122 7.14 -14.24 -11.89
CA ALA A 122 8.30 -13.49 -12.36
C ALA A 122 9.42 -13.44 -11.32
N ARG A 123 9.11 -13.33 -10.00
CA ARG A 123 10.12 -13.32 -8.93
C ARG A 123 10.72 -14.67 -8.55
N ARG A 124 10.09 -15.79 -8.93
CA ARG A 124 10.57 -17.15 -8.60
C ARG A 124 11.59 -17.70 -9.60
N ARG A 125 11.84 -17.01 -10.71
CA ARG A 125 12.90 -17.32 -11.68
C ARG A 125 14.15 -16.54 -11.34
#